data_AF-A0A4P6XPU0-F1
#
_entry.id   AF-A0A4P6XPU0-F1
#
_cell.length_a   1.000
_cell.length_b   1.000
_cell.length_c   1.000
_cell.angle_alpha   90.00
_cell.angle_beta   90.00
_cell.angle_gamma   90.00
#
_symmetry.space_group_name_H-M   'P 1'
#
loop_
_entity.id
_entity.type
_entity.pdbx_description
1 polymer ?
#
loop_
_entity_poly.entity_id
_entity_poly.type
_entity_poly.pdbx_seq_one_letter_code
_entity_poly.pdbx_strand_id
1 'polypeptide(L)'
;MSCENEHFHSHGGHSHEGHGHDDHDHVPPEETYASQLLNLKINLFQVTALNMANPRDDLRKLFKTPSLRFQTKPVIKSDADEQLIIHIPFLNGSVKLHSIILRTNGDKYCPRTIRLWKNKENIDFDTVNDTKAHFTLSHPHVGVPYNDDDVPEFLETLADFVEHHVPRHVFTGVHTLTVFVENIYGDEEECHLHSVELRGEFTELTRDPVITTYELAANPADHKKVEETAALMSF
;
A
#
# COMPACT_ATOMS: atom_id res chain seq x y z
N MET A 1 15.71 31.95 -82.75
CA MET A 1 14.77 30.88 -83.12
C MET A 1 14.11 30.41 -81.83
N SER A 2 12.79 30.58 -81.78
CA SER A 2 11.86 30.19 -80.72
C SER A 2 11.90 28.69 -80.43
N CYS A 3 11.52 28.26 -79.23
CA CYS A 3 10.81 27.00 -78.98
C CYS A 3 10.20 27.04 -77.56
N GLU A 4 8.88 27.25 -77.52
CA GLU A 4 7.96 26.96 -76.42
C GLU A 4 7.86 25.45 -76.20
N ASN A 5 7.51 24.97 -74.99
CA ASN A 5 6.60 23.83 -74.84
C ASN A 5 6.12 23.67 -73.39
N GLU A 6 4.85 23.97 -73.15
CA GLU A 6 4.08 23.42 -72.02
C GLU A 6 3.74 21.94 -72.29
N HIS A 7 3.45 21.14 -71.27
CA HIS A 7 2.33 20.17 -71.21
C HIS A 7 2.42 19.20 -70.01
N PHE A 8 1.40 19.29 -69.15
CA PHE A 8 0.49 18.24 -68.66
C PHE A 8 0.90 17.04 -67.78
N HIS A 9 -0.02 16.80 -66.83
CA HIS A 9 -0.15 15.76 -65.80
C HIS A 9 -0.19 14.31 -66.31
N SER A 10 0.29 13.35 -65.48
CA SER A 10 -0.37 12.04 -65.32
C SER A 10 0.08 11.29 -64.06
N HIS A 11 -0.85 10.48 -63.52
CA HIS A 11 -0.87 9.78 -62.24
C HIS A 11 -0.04 8.48 -62.17
N GLY A 12 0.39 8.13 -60.95
CA GLY A 12 0.73 6.79 -60.46
C GLY A 12 1.29 6.97 -59.05
N GLY A 13 0.67 6.54 -57.95
CA GLY A 13 0.20 5.19 -57.63
C GLY A 13 1.11 4.64 -56.53
N HIS A 14 0.53 4.18 -55.40
CA HIS A 14 1.18 3.53 -54.23
C HIS A 14 1.86 4.52 -53.25
N SER A 15 1.75 4.43 -51.93
CA SER A 15 1.41 3.34 -51.01
C SER A 15 0.81 3.94 -49.73
N HIS A 16 -0.22 3.31 -49.16
CA HIS A 16 -0.69 3.59 -47.81
C HIS A 16 0.33 3.02 -46.82
N GLU A 17 1.32 3.84 -46.42
CA GLU A 17 2.06 3.59 -45.18
C GLU A 17 1.14 3.94 -44.02
N GLY A 18 0.48 2.91 -43.49
CA GLY A 18 -0.16 2.95 -42.19
C GLY A 18 0.90 3.22 -41.14
N HIS A 19 1.10 4.49 -40.82
CA HIS A 19 1.74 4.88 -39.57
C HIS A 19 0.81 4.46 -38.44
N GLY A 20 1.02 3.24 -37.95
CA GLY A 20 0.62 2.83 -36.61
C GLY A 20 1.34 3.73 -35.63
N HIS A 21 0.72 4.86 -35.34
CA HIS A 21 0.98 5.59 -34.11
C HIS A 21 0.40 4.71 -32.99
N ASP A 22 1.25 3.83 -32.44
CA ASP A 22 1.13 3.42 -31.04
C ASP A 22 1.35 4.69 -30.20
N ASP A 23 0.30 5.52 -30.19
CA ASP A 23 0.14 6.61 -29.26
C ASP A 23 -0.15 5.93 -27.93
N HIS A 24 0.93 5.58 -27.22
CA HIS A 24 0.84 5.23 -25.82
C HIS A 24 0.29 6.45 -25.11
N ASP A 25 -1.03 6.42 -24.94
CA ASP A 25 -1.85 7.35 -24.19
C ASP A 25 -1.25 7.48 -22.79
N HIS A 26 -0.29 8.40 -22.63
CA HIS A 26 0.34 8.73 -21.36
C HIS A 26 -0.64 9.59 -20.57
N VAL A 27 -1.77 9.00 -20.20
CA VAL A 27 -2.68 9.60 -19.24
C VAL A 27 -1.90 9.74 -17.94
N PRO A 28 -1.60 10.98 -17.48
CA PRO A 28 -0.90 11.18 -16.23
C PRO A 28 -1.67 10.48 -15.11
N PRO A 29 -0.98 9.82 -14.15
CA PRO A 29 -1.65 9.25 -13.00
C PRO A 29 -2.53 10.30 -12.32
N GLU A 30 -3.75 9.92 -11.95
CA GLU A 30 -4.63 10.79 -11.20
C GLU A 30 -3.95 11.27 -9.91
N GLU A 31 -3.98 12.58 -9.69
CA GLU A 31 -3.42 13.23 -8.50
C GLU A 31 -4.00 12.64 -7.21
N THR A 32 -3.22 12.73 -6.12
CA THR A 32 -3.70 12.43 -4.77
C THR A 32 -3.62 13.66 -3.89
N TYR A 33 -4.42 13.66 -2.82
CA TYR A 33 -4.57 14.81 -1.93
C TYR A 33 -4.29 14.43 -0.48
N ALA A 34 -3.85 15.41 0.31
CA ALA A 34 -3.58 15.21 1.74
C ALA A 34 -4.81 14.75 2.54
N SER A 35 -6.03 15.04 2.06
CA SER A 35 -7.29 14.56 2.64
C SER A 35 -7.47 13.04 2.55
N GLN A 36 -6.74 12.37 1.66
CA GLN A 36 -6.78 10.93 1.43
C GLN A 36 -5.78 10.17 2.32
N LEU A 37 -5.24 10.79 3.38
CA LEU A 37 -4.27 10.18 4.28
C LEU A 37 -4.84 8.94 4.99
N LEU A 38 -4.19 7.80 4.79
CA LEU A 38 -4.57 6.51 5.38
C LEU A 38 -3.79 6.16 6.65
N ASN A 39 -2.76 6.92 7.04
CA ASN A 39 -1.94 6.60 8.21
C ASN A 39 -2.77 6.49 9.51
N LEU A 40 -3.84 7.29 9.63
CA LEU A 40 -4.79 7.22 10.76
C LEU A 40 -5.68 5.97 10.75
N LYS A 41 -5.66 5.21 9.65
CA LYS A 41 -6.42 3.97 9.44
C LYS A 41 -5.55 2.72 9.53
N ILE A 42 -4.27 2.86 9.87
CA ILE A 42 -3.35 1.74 10.12
C ILE A 42 -3.55 1.24 11.55
N ASN A 43 -3.58 -0.08 11.73
CA ASN A 43 -3.52 -0.68 13.07
C ASN A 43 -2.08 -0.68 13.59
N LEU A 44 -1.64 0.46 14.13
CA LEU A 44 -0.27 0.69 14.59
C LEU A 44 0.24 -0.32 15.64
N PHE A 45 -0.66 -0.97 16.38
CA PHE A 45 -0.28 -1.99 17.38
C PHE A 45 0.10 -3.34 16.74
N GLN A 46 -0.36 -3.59 15.52
CA GLN A 46 -0.12 -4.83 14.79
C GLN A 46 0.86 -4.66 13.64
N VAL A 47 1.41 -3.46 13.43
CA VAL A 47 2.51 -3.26 12.48
C VAL A 47 3.73 -4.04 12.96
N THR A 48 4.35 -4.76 12.04
CA THR A 48 5.58 -5.54 12.28
C THR A 48 6.60 -5.23 11.19
N ALA A 49 7.87 -5.42 11.51
CA ALA A 49 8.96 -5.33 10.56
C ALA A 49 9.95 -6.48 10.78
N LEU A 50 10.58 -6.93 9.71
CA LEU A 50 11.68 -7.90 9.71
C LEU A 50 12.95 -7.21 9.26
N ASN A 51 14.08 -7.55 9.88
CA ASN A 51 15.39 -6.91 9.71
C ASN A 51 15.40 -5.41 10.03
N MET A 52 14.80 -5.00 11.15
CA MET A 52 14.83 -3.61 11.64
C MET A 52 15.74 -3.51 12.86
N ALA A 53 16.73 -2.61 12.83
CA ALA A 53 17.68 -2.40 13.92
C ALA A 53 17.06 -1.68 15.14
N ASN A 54 16.11 -0.78 14.87
CA ASN A 54 15.45 0.01 15.91
C ASN A 54 14.60 -0.86 16.85
N PRO A 55 14.34 -0.40 18.09
CA PRO A 55 13.32 -1.00 18.95
C PRO A 55 11.96 -1.06 18.25
N ARG A 56 11.22 -2.15 18.46
CA ARG A 56 9.90 -2.38 17.83
C ARG A 56 8.92 -1.21 17.98
N ASP A 57 8.98 -0.49 19.09
CA ASP A 57 8.11 0.65 19.35
C ASP A 57 8.37 1.87 18.46
N ASP A 58 9.53 1.97 17.82
CA ASP A 58 9.85 3.04 16.87
C ASP A 58 9.18 2.85 15.52
N LEU A 59 8.85 1.61 15.13
CA LEU A 59 8.25 1.31 13.84
C LEU A 59 6.95 2.10 13.58
N ARG A 60 6.12 2.26 14.61
CA ARG A 60 4.86 3.02 14.50
C ARG A 60 5.10 4.50 14.17
N LYS A 61 6.27 5.05 14.52
CA LYS A 61 6.64 6.46 14.29
C LYS A 61 6.97 6.74 12.82
N LEU A 62 7.15 5.70 12.00
CA LEU A 62 7.25 5.82 10.55
C LEU A 62 5.96 6.38 9.93
N PHE A 63 4.80 6.08 10.54
CA PHE A 63 3.47 6.50 10.08
C PHE A 63 3.05 7.80 10.77
N LYS A 64 3.48 8.92 10.20
CA LYS A 64 3.28 10.25 10.80
C LYS A 64 1.89 10.80 10.53
N THR A 65 1.38 11.60 11.48
CA THR A 65 0.22 12.47 11.29
C THR A 65 0.61 13.71 10.48
N PRO A 66 -0.35 14.49 9.93
CA PRO A 66 -0.02 15.68 9.16
C PRO A 66 0.88 16.68 9.89
N SER A 67 0.67 16.88 11.20
CA SER A 67 1.47 17.79 12.03
C SER A 67 2.91 17.32 12.26
N LEU A 68 3.16 16.02 12.19
CA LEU A 68 4.48 15.43 12.42
C LEU A 68 5.21 15.11 11.12
N ARG A 69 4.60 15.38 9.95
CA ARG A 69 5.11 15.01 8.62
C ARG A 69 6.59 15.31 8.42
N PHE A 70 7.04 16.48 8.85
CA PHE A 70 8.41 16.97 8.63
C PHE A 70 9.41 16.56 9.70
N GLN A 71 8.97 15.83 10.74
CA GLN A 71 9.92 15.19 11.65
C GLN A 71 10.76 14.18 10.88
N THR A 72 12.05 14.08 11.17
CA THR A 72 12.98 13.14 10.52
C THR A 72 13.38 11.99 11.44
N LYS A 73 13.16 12.15 12.75
CA LYS A 73 13.48 11.15 13.78
C LYS A 73 12.23 10.39 14.25
N PRO A 74 12.38 9.12 14.68
CA PRO A 74 13.58 8.30 14.52
C PRO A 74 13.83 7.94 13.05
N VAL A 75 15.08 7.65 12.71
CA VAL A 75 15.43 7.03 11.43
C VAL A 75 15.29 5.53 11.60
N ILE A 76 14.45 4.90 10.79
CA ILE A 76 14.28 3.45 10.78
C ILE A 76 15.37 2.87 9.89
N LYS A 77 16.21 2.01 10.46
CA LYS A 77 17.34 1.37 9.80
C LYS A 77 17.15 -0.13 9.72
N SER A 78 17.68 -0.75 8.67
CA SER A 78 17.83 -2.21 8.64
C SER A 78 19.01 -2.66 9.51
N ASP A 79 19.04 -3.93 9.93
CA ASP A 79 19.99 -4.41 10.96
C ASP A 79 21.20 -5.16 10.37
N ALA A 80 20.95 -6.16 9.52
CA ALA A 80 21.99 -7.05 9.02
C ALA A 80 22.41 -6.79 7.56
N ASP A 81 21.48 -6.29 6.75
CA ASP A 81 21.64 -6.02 5.32
C ASP A 81 20.68 -4.90 4.90
N GLU A 82 20.69 -4.50 3.63
CA GLU A 82 19.85 -3.42 3.12
C GLU A 82 18.35 -3.77 2.97
N GLN A 83 17.98 -5.03 3.21
CA GLN A 83 16.62 -5.51 3.01
C GLN A 83 15.74 -5.23 4.22
N LEU A 84 14.51 -4.78 4.00
CA LEU A 84 13.58 -4.48 5.09
C LEU A 84 12.15 -4.85 4.68
N ILE A 85 11.48 -5.67 5.50
CA ILE A 85 10.07 -6.01 5.29
C ILE A 85 9.22 -5.30 6.35
N ILE A 86 8.15 -4.63 5.94
CA ILE A 86 7.19 -3.98 6.82
C ILE A 86 5.78 -4.49 6.49
N HIS A 87 5.10 -5.02 7.50
CA HIS A 87 3.69 -5.42 7.40
C HIS A 87 2.80 -4.36 8.02
N ILE A 88 1.85 -3.87 7.22
CA ILE A 88 1.00 -2.73 7.55
C ILE A 88 -0.46 -3.20 7.51
N PRO A 89 -1.00 -3.69 8.64
CA PRO A 89 -2.42 -3.97 8.76
C PRO A 89 -3.22 -2.67 8.89
N PHE A 90 -4.37 -2.62 8.25
CA PHE A 90 -5.35 -1.55 8.43
C PHE A 90 -6.33 -1.88 9.57
N LEU A 91 -7.02 -0.87 10.09
CA LEU A 91 -8.14 -1.03 11.01
C LEU A 91 -9.29 -1.79 10.33
N ASN A 92 -10.38 -2.05 11.06
CA ASN A 92 -11.53 -2.83 10.58
C ASN A 92 -12.24 -2.19 9.37
N GLY A 93 -11.69 -2.42 8.18
CA GLY A 93 -12.09 -1.81 6.94
C GLY A 93 -11.31 -2.34 5.75
N SER A 94 -11.68 -1.86 4.58
CA SER A 94 -11.03 -2.15 3.31
C SER A 94 -10.43 -0.86 2.75
N VAL A 95 -9.19 -0.93 2.30
CA VAL A 95 -8.48 0.17 1.67
C VAL A 95 -8.42 0.00 0.16
N LYS A 96 -8.59 1.11 -0.55
CA LYS A 96 -8.17 1.26 -1.94
C LYS A 96 -6.98 2.21 -1.97
N LEU A 97 -5.78 1.66 -2.21
CA LEU A 97 -4.53 2.43 -2.21
C LEU A 97 -4.36 3.17 -3.55
N HIS A 98 -4.04 4.45 -3.47
CA HIS A 98 -3.77 5.30 -4.63
C HIS A 98 -2.29 5.56 -4.82
N SER A 99 -1.59 5.87 -3.73
CA SER A 99 -0.14 6.11 -3.76
C SER A 99 0.52 5.83 -2.40
N ILE A 100 1.82 5.63 -2.46
CA ILE A 100 2.71 5.57 -1.31
C ILE A 100 3.74 6.70 -1.44
N ILE A 101 3.84 7.54 -0.41
CA ILE A 101 4.81 8.62 -0.32
C ILE A 101 5.87 8.22 0.69
N LEU A 102 7.12 8.22 0.24
CA LEU A 102 8.27 7.80 1.04
C LEU A 102 9.16 9.00 1.28
N ARG A 103 9.63 9.14 2.53
CA ARG A 103 10.76 10.00 2.88
C ARG A 103 11.87 9.09 3.37
N THR A 104 12.97 9.04 2.64
CA THR A 104 14.07 8.09 2.79
C THR A 104 15.40 8.85 2.88
N ASN A 105 16.51 8.16 3.10
CA ASN A 105 17.83 8.77 2.89
C ASN A 105 18.03 9.08 1.40
N GLY A 106 18.64 10.22 1.09
CA GLY A 106 18.83 10.70 -0.28
C GLY A 106 20.21 10.43 -0.88
N ASP A 107 21.04 9.64 -0.21
CA ASP A 107 22.43 9.39 -0.60
C ASP A 107 22.77 7.91 -0.37
N LYS A 108 23.59 7.58 0.64
CA LYS A 108 24.19 6.25 0.78
C LYS A 108 23.24 5.10 1.09
N TYR A 109 22.17 5.38 1.83
CA TYR A 109 21.25 4.38 2.38
C TYR A 109 19.87 4.48 1.71
N CYS A 110 19.85 4.99 0.47
CA CYS A 110 18.64 5.28 -0.27
C CYS A 110 18.06 3.99 -0.88
N PRO A 111 16.82 3.59 -0.54
CA PRO A 111 16.19 2.43 -1.15
C PRO A 111 16.02 2.64 -2.65
N ARG A 112 16.18 1.58 -3.43
CA ARG A 112 16.04 1.62 -4.89
C ARG A 112 14.84 0.81 -5.34
N THR A 113 14.79 -0.47 -4.98
CA THR A 113 13.72 -1.36 -5.43
C THR A 113 12.79 -1.68 -4.27
N ILE A 114 11.50 -1.37 -4.43
CA ILE A 114 10.49 -1.64 -3.41
C ILE A 114 9.38 -2.48 -4.02
N ARG A 115 9.07 -3.61 -3.38
CA ARG A 115 8.03 -4.55 -3.80
C ARG A 115 6.85 -4.49 -2.85
N LEU A 116 5.65 -4.57 -3.40
CA LEU A 116 4.40 -4.43 -2.67
C LEU A 116 3.51 -5.67 -2.84
N TRP A 117 2.91 -6.11 -1.75
CA TRP A 117 1.85 -7.12 -1.76
C TRP A 117 0.65 -6.64 -0.96
N LYS A 118 -0.55 -6.94 -1.46
CA LYS A 118 -1.78 -6.79 -0.70
C LYS A 118 -2.22 -8.14 -0.13
N ASN A 119 -2.79 -8.13 1.07
CA ASN A 119 -3.46 -9.28 1.70
C ASN A 119 -2.58 -10.54 1.76
N LYS A 120 -1.29 -10.35 2.00
CA LYS A 120 -0.29 -11.42 2.10
C LYS A 120 0.53 -11.20 3.36
N GLU A 121 0.12 -11.88 4.43
CA GLU A 121 0.74 -11.76 5.76
C GLU A 121 1.98 -12.65 5.92
N ASN A 122 2.11 -13.68 5.08
CA ASN A 122 3.21 -14.65 5.15
C ASN A 122 4.35 -14.30 4.17
N ILE A 123 4.68 -13.02 4.01
CA ILE A 123 5.83 -12.61 3.22
C ILE A 123 7.00 -12.42 4.18
N ASP A 124 8.06 -13.18 3.98
CA ASP A 124 9.30 -13.16 4.75
C ASP A 124 10.49 -13.37 3.80
N PHE A 125 11.72 -13.40 4.30
CA PHE A 125 12.92 -13.55 3.47
C PHE A 125 12.99 -14.90 2.74
N ASP A 126 12.31 -15.94 3.26
CA ASP A 126 12.25 -17.25 2.61
C ASP A 126 11.26 -17.25 1.44
N THR A 127 10.14 -16.53 1.56
CA THR A 127 9.01 -16.55 0.60
C THR A 127 8.98 -15.37 -0.37
N VAL A 128 9.74 -14.30 -0.09
CA VAL A 128 9.68 -13.04 -0.86
C VAL A 128 10.14 -13.22 -2.30
N ASN A 129 11.09 -14.12 -2.56
CA ASN A 129 11.61 -14.38 -3.89
C ASN A 129 10.66 -15.25 -4.73
N ASP A 130 9.97 -16.19 -4.08
CA ASP A 130 9.04 -17.11 -4.75
C ASP A 130 7.64 -16.50 -4.94
N THR A 131 7.30 -15.50 -4.14
CA THR A 131 5.98 -14.86 -4.21
C THR A 131 6.00 -13.64 -5.13
N LYS A 132 5.30 -13.74 -6.26
CA LYS A 132 5.13 -12.61 -7.20
C LYS A 132 4.55 -11.39 -6.48
N ALA A 133 5.25 -10.27 -6.55
CA ALA A 133 4.77 -8.99 -6.06
C ALA A 133 3.56 -8.51 -6.87
N HIS A 134 2.63 -7.83 -6.21
CA HIS A 134 1.50 -7.20 -6.90
C HIS A 134 1.95 -5.97 -7.68
N PHE A 135 2.99 -5.29 -7.18
CA PHE A 135 3.62 -4.17 -7.85
C PHE A 135 5.05 -3.99 -7.35
N THR A 136 5.93 -3.57 -8.25
CA THR A 136 7.32 -3.21 -7.95
C THR A 136 7.52 -1.78 -8.40
N LEU A 137 8.04 -0.93 -7.52
CA LEU A 137 8.37 0.46 -7.83
C LEU A 137 9.87 0.69 -7.71
N SER A 138 10.38 1.61 -8.53
CA SER A 138 11.75 2.12 -8.43
C SER A 138 11.72 3.46 -7.71
N HIS A 139 12.25 3.49 -6.51
CA HIS A 139 12.46 4.72 -5.77
C HIS A 139 13.69 5.46 -6.37
N PRO A 140 13.60 6.76 -6.67
CA PRO A 140 14.73 7.52 -7.20
C PRO A 140 15.75 7.81 -6.10
N HIS A 141 16.98 8.11 -6.50
CA HIS A 141 18.07 8.46 -5.58
C HIS A 141 17.91 9.91 -5.05
N VAL A 142 16.85 10.13 -4.26
CA VAL A 142 16.43 11.43 -3.71
C VAL A 142 15.84 11.21 -2.32
N GLY A 143 16.16 12.09 -1.38
CA GLY A 143 15.67 11.99 -0.01
C GLY A 143 16.38 12.96 0.91
N VAL A 144 16.38 12.66 2.20
CA VAL A 144 17.02 13.46 3.25
C VAL A 144 18.55 13.39 3.08
N PRO A 145 19.26 14.53 2.97
CA PRO A 145 20.70 14.56 2.67
C PRO A 145 21.57 14.39 3.92
N TYR A 146 21.26 13.39 4.74
CA TYR A 146 21.98 13.08 5.99
C TYR A 146 22.16 11.56 6.10
N ASN A 147 23.41 11.11 6.18
CA ASN A 147 23.76 9.70 6.29
C ASN A 147 23.91 9.25 7.75
N ASP A 148 24.13 10.18 8.67
CA ASP A 148 24.41 9.88 10.08
C ASP A 148 23.23 10.30 10.99
N ASP A 149 23.30 9.92 12.27
CA ASP A 149 22.24 10.22 13.26
C ASP A 149 22.13 11.71 13.65
N ASP A 150 23.02 12.56 13.13
CA ASP A 150 23.04 14.02 13.29
C ASP A 150 22.00 14.76 12.44
N VAL A 151 21.09 14.04 11.78
CA VAL A 151 19.94 14.63 11.09
C VAL A 151 19.14 15.56 12.03
N PRO A 152 18.75 16.78 11.59
CA PRO A 152 17.92 17.68 12.39
C PRO A 152 16.57 17.04 12.69
N GLU A 153 16.03 17.15 13.91
CA GLU A 153 14.75 16.53 14.30
C GLU A 153 13.57 16.92 13.39
N PHE A 154 13.62 18.11 12.81
CA PHE A 154 12.64 18.66 11.91
C PHE A 154 13.33 19.26 10.67
N LEU A 155 12.81 18.93 9.49
CA LEU A 155 13.32 19.44 8.22
C LEU A 155 12.14 19.73 7.27
N GLU A 156 11.83 21.01 7.09
CA GLU A 156 10.69 21.51 6.31
C GLU A 156 11.04 21.68 4.83
N THR A 157 11.16 20.56 4.15
CA THR A 157 11.40 20.47 2.71
C THR A 157 10.46 19.44 2.12
N LEU A 158 9.90 19.76 0.95
CA LEU A 158 9.05 18.83 0.21
C LEU A 158 9.85 18.01 -0.80
N ALA A 159 11.08 18.43 -1.14
CA ALA A 159 11.90 17.77 -2.16
C ALA A 159 12.30 16.33 -1.77
N ASP A 160 12.38 16.06 -0.47
CA ASP A 160 12.77 14.74 0.05
C ASP A 160 11.61 13.72 0.05
N PHE A 161 10.38 14.17 -0.27
CA PHE A 161 9.22 13.29 -0.33
C PHE A 161 9.00 12.82 -1.76
N VAL A 162 9.02 11.51 -1.96
CA VAL A 162 8.78 10.90 -3.27
C VAL A 162 7.46 10.17 -3.25
N GLU A 163 6.52 10.60 -4.09
CA GLU A 163 5.24 9.96 -4.30
C GLU A 163 5.31 8.91 -5.41
N HIS A 164 4.87 7.70 -5.09
CA HIS A 164 4.75 6.58 -6.03
C HIS A 164 3.28 6.21 -6.20
N HIS A 165 2.73 6.48 -7.38
CA HIS A 165 1.39 6.02 -7.73
C HIS A 165 1.38 4.51 -7.92
N VAL A 166 0.38 3.85 -7.34
CA VAL A 166 0.17 2.41 -7.51
C VAL A 166 -0.99 2.16 -8.47
N PRO A 167 -1.02 1.02 -9.18
CA PRO A 167 -2.16 0.63 -9.99
C PRO A 167 -3.40 0.43 -9.11
N ARG A 168 -4.27 1.45 -9.04
CA ARG A 168 -5.43 1.51 -8.14
C ARG A 168 -6.35 0.29 -8.28
N HIS A 169 -6.48 -0.26 -9.50
CA HIS A 169 -7.27 -1.46 -9.78
C HIS A 169 -6.69 -2.72 -9.11
N VAL A 170 -5.36 -2.81 -8.98
CA VAL A 170 -4.68 -3.89 -8.27
C VAL A 170 -4.83 -3.72 -6.77
N PHE A 171 -4.69 -2.50 -6.25
CA PHE A 171 -4.74 -2.22 -4.80
C PHE A 171 -6.12 -1.80 -4.30
N THR A 172 -7.17 -2.50 -4.74
CA THR A 172 -8.49 -2.48 -4.10
C THR A 172 -8.62 -3.60 -3.06
N GLY A 173 -9.45 -3.39 -2.03
CA GLY A 173 -9.76 -4.45 -1.06
C GLY A 173 -8.58 -4.80 -0.16
N VAL A 174 -7.73 -3.83 0.17
CA VAL A 174 -6.51 -4.05 0.96
C VAL A 174 -6.85 -4.02 2.45
N HIS A 175 -6.52 -5.09 3.16
CA HIS A 175 -6.64 -5.23 4.61
C HIS A 175 -5.26 -5.23 5.27
N THR A 176 -4.27 -5.79 4.57
CA THR A 176 -2.85 -5.74 4.94
C THR A 176 -2.02 -5.36 3.72
N LEU A 177 -1.06 -4.47 3.91
CA LEU A 177 -0.07 -4.10 2.90
C LEU A 177 1.31 -4.54 3.39
N THR A 178 2.01 -5.32 2.58
CA THR A 178 3.42 -5.65 2.84
C THR A 178 4.30 -4.82 1.91
N VAL A 179 5.27 -4.11 2.50
CA VAL A 179 6.29 -3.32 1.81
C VAL A 179 7.63 -4.01 2.02
N PHE A 180 8.33 -4.32 0.95
CA PHE A 180 9.67 -4.88 0.99
C PHE A 180 10.65 -3.95 0.29
N VAL A 181 11.66 -3.48 0.99
CA VAL A 181 12.85 -2.88 0.40
C VAL A 181 13.78 -4.04 0.03
N GLU A 182 14.05 -4.20 -1.28
CA GLU A 182 14.84 -5.31 -1.80
C GLU A 182 16.32 -4.96 -1.93
N ASN A 183 16.63 -3.70 -2.29
CA ASN A 183 17.99 -3.19 -2.42
C ASN A 183 18.01 -1.66 -2.33
N ILE A 184 19.22 -1.12 -2.17
CA ILE A 184 19.52 0.31 -2.14
C ILE A 184 20.34 0.76 -3.36
N TYR A 185 20.61 2.05 -3.43
CA TYR A 185 21.66 2.60 -4.28
C TYR A 185 23.03 2.50 -3.59
N GLY A 186 24.07 2.20 -4.35
CA GLY A 186 25.44 2.08 -3.83
C GLY A 186 25.74 0.69 -3.28
N ASP A 187 26.78 0.62 -2.45
CA ASP A 187 27.37 -0.63 -1.94
C ASP A 187 27.30 -0.72 -0.39
N GLU A 188 26.52 0.15 0.27
CA GLU A 188 26.29 0.02 1.71
C GLU A 188 25.30 -1.13 1.99
N GLU A 189 25.33 -1.66 3.21
CA GLU A 189 24.49 -2.81 3.63
C GLU A 189 23.39 -2.37 4.61
N GLU A 190 22.91 -1.14 4.49
CA GLU A 190 21.88 -0.57 5.38
C GLU A 190 20.90 0.30 4.59
N CYS A 191 19.61 0.23 4.89
CA CYS A 191 18.57 1.09 4.32
C CYS A 191 17.99 2.02 5.39
N HIS A 192 17.80 3.31 5.07
CA HIS A 192 17.24 4.30 5.99
C HIS A 192 15.89 4.86 5.52
N LEU A 193 14.88 4.78 6.39
CA LEU A 193 13.55 5.34 6.19
C LEU A 193 13.21 6.37 7.27
N HIS A 194 12.71 7.54 6.87
CA HIS A 194 12.25 8.58 7.79
C HIS A 194 10.72 8.59 7.95
N SER A 195 9.96 8.34 6.88
CA SER A 195 8.51 8.24 6.98
C SER A 195 7.87 7.52 5.80
N VAL A 196 6.70 6.95 6.07
CA VAL A 196 5.80 6.36 5.07
C VAL A 196 4.43 7.00 5.22
N GLU A 197 3.90 7.51 4.12
CA GLU A 197 2.53 7.98 4.00
C GLU A 197 1.81 7.15 2.94
N LEU A 198 0.61 6.68 3.31
CA LEU A 198 -0.27 5.98 2.40
C LEU A 198 -1.45 6.90 2.07
N ARG A 199 -1.80 7.03 0.79
CA ARG A 199 -2.98 7.78 0.33
C ARG A 199 -3.94 6.90 -0.41
N GLY A 200 -5.22 7.13 -0.19
CA GLY A 200 -6.30 6.41 -0.86
C GLY A 200 -7.64 6.57 -0.17
N GLU A 201 -8.50 5.58 -0.36
CA GLU A 201 -9.85 5.54 0.20
C GLU A 201 -9.94 4.43 1.26
N PHE A 202 -10.60 4.72 2.38
CA PHE A 202 -10.89 3.74 3.42
C PHE A 202 -12.41 3.54 3.52
N THR A 203 -12.84 2.29 3.44
CA THR A 203 -14.23 1.89 3.66
C THR A 203 -14.30 1.07 4.94
N GLU A 204 -15.02 1.57 5.93
CA GLU A 204 -15.21 0.84 7.19
C GLU A 204 -16.09 -0.41 6.96
N LEU A 205 -15.67 -1.54 7.53
CA LEU A 205 -16.44 -2.78 7.48
C LEU A 205 -17.31 -2.86 8.74
N THR A 206 -18.54 -2.37 8.66
CA THR A 206 -19.53 -2.60 9.72
C THR A 206 -19.88 -4.09 9.75
N ARG A 207 -19.36 -4.79 10.77
CA ARG A 207 -19.95 -6.06 11.20
C ARG A 207 -21.22 -5.72 11.96
N ASP A 208 -22.33 -5.52 11.26
CA ASP A 208 -23.62 -5.66 11.93
C ASP A 208 -23.69 -7.09 12.45
N PRO A 209 -23.78 -7.33 13.76
CA PRO A 209 -24.03 -8.66 14.25
C PRO A 209 -25.38 -9.08 13.66
N VAL A 210 -25.38 -10.14 12.85
CA VAL A 210 -26.60 -10.87 12.57
C VAL A 210 -27.02 -11.45 13.92
N ILE A 211 -27.84 -10.69 14.65
CA ILE A 211 -28.56 -11.20 15.82
C ILE A 211 -29.52 -12.22 15.24
N THR A 212 -29.04 -13.45 15.13
CA THR A 212 -29.90 -14.60 14.88
C THR A 212 -30.70 -14.74 16.16
N THR A 213 -31.82 -14.04 16.25
CA THR A 213 -32.87 -14.33 17.22
C THR A 213 -33.35 -15.73 16.84
N TYR A 214 -32.70 -16.76 17.35
CA TYR A 214 -33.24 -18.10 17.30
C TYR A 214 -34.44 -18.04 18.22
N GLU A 215 -35.62 -17.84 17.64
CA GLU A 215 -36.89 -17.97 18.34
C GLU A 215 -36.94 -19.40 18.88
N LEU A 216 -36.49 -19.59 20.13
CA LEU A 216 -36.93 -20.70 20.95
C LEU A 216 -38.38 -20.42 21.34
N ALA A 217 -39.27 -20.41 20.35
CA ALA A 217 -40.68 -20.63 20.61
C ALA A 217 -40.78 -22.06 21.12
N ALA A 218 -41.05 -22.23 22.41
CA ALA A 218 -41.36 -23.52 23.00
C ALA A 218 -42.51 -24.14 22.19
N ASN A 219 -42.25 -25.26 21.52
CA ASN A 219 -43.30 -26.00 20.83
C ASN A 219 -44.22 -26.64 21.91
N PRO A 220 -45.50 -26.26 22.01
CA PRO A 220 -46.40 -26.76 23.06
C PRO A 220 -46.67 -28.27 22.99
N ALA A 221 -46.21 -28.96 21.94
CA ALA A 221 -46.40 -30.38 21.72
C ALA A 221 -45.44 -31.30 22.49
N ASP A 222 -44.36 -30.77 23.09
CA ASP A 222 -43.30 -31.61 23.70
C ASP A 222 -43.41 -31.77 25.23
N HIS A 223 -44.51 -31.32 25.83
CA HIS A 223 -44.83 -31.62 27.22
C HIS A 223 -45.73 -32.85 27.30
N LYS A 224 -45.18 -33.99 27.74
CA LYS A 224 -45.98 -35.14 28.20
C LYS A 224 -46.90 -34.67 29.32
N LYS A 225 -48.22 -34.74 29.10
CA LYS A 225 -49.22 -34.59 30.17
C LYS A 225 -48.98 -35.71 31.18
N VAL A 226 -48.67 -35.33 32.42
CA VAL A 226 -48.75 -36.25 33.56
C VAL A 226 -50.24 -36.51 33.77
N GLU A 227 -50.68 -37.73 33.45
CA GLU A 227 -52.06 -38.16 33.71
C GLU A 227 -52.32 -38.19 35.22
N GLU A 228 -53.44 -37.58 35.56
CA GLU A 228 -54.00 -37.43 36.89
C GLU A 228 -54.65 -38.75 37.32
N THR A 229 -53.99 -39.54 38.17
CA THR A 229 -54.68 -40.64 38.88
C THR A 229 -55.39 -40.09 40.10
N ALA A 230 -56.64 -39.67 39.88
CA ALA A 230 -57.62 -39.48 40.93
C ALA A 230 -57.95 -40.84 41.58
N ALA A 231 -57.57 -41.01 42.84
CA ALA A 231 -58.16 -42.03 43.71
C ALA A 231 -58.86 -41.31 44.87
N LEU A 232 -60.17 -41.13 44.70
CA LEU A 232 -61.12 -40.91 45.77
C LEU A 232 -60.99 -42.03 46.82
N MET A 233 -61.04 -41.68 48.11
CA MET A 233 -62.08 -42.20 49.01
C MET A 233 -62.08 -41.52 50.38
N SER A 234 -63.29 -41.15 50.78
CA SER A 234 -63.80 -40.68 52.07
C SER A 234 -63.47 -41.58 53.27
N PHE A 235 -63.07 -41.00 54.40
CA PHE A 235 -63.88 -40.72 55.60
C PHE A 235 -62.99 -40.05 56.66
#